data_AF-A0A7C5MJN6-F1
#
_entry.id   AF-A0A7C5MJN6-F1
#
_cell.length_a   1.000
_cell.length_b   1.000
_cell.length_c   1.000
_cell.angle_alpha   90.00
_cell.angle_beta   90.00
_cell.angle_gamma   90.00
#
_symmetry.space_group_name_H-M   'P 1'
#
loop_
_entity.id
_entity.type
_entity.pdbx_description
1 polymer ?
#
loop_
_entity_poly.entity_id
_entity_poly.type
_entity_poly.pdbx_seq_one_letter_code
_entity_poly.pdbx_strand_id
1 'polypeptide(L)' 'IFPQMVGDTIAVHDGRRHVPIYITENMVGHRLGEFAPTRYFRGHSYKEKATAAR' A
#
# COMPACT_ATOMS: atom_id res chain seq x y z
N ILE A 1 5.78 11.23 9.84
CA ILE A 1 4.87 10.65 10.85
C ILE A 1 5.39 11.11 12.20
N PHE A 2 4.52 11.70 13.01
CA PHE A 2 4.90 12.21 14.33
C PHE A 2 4.69 11.15 15.42
N PRO A 3 5.46 11.17 16.51
CA PRO A 3 5.30 10.21 17.63
C PRO A 3 3.88 10.15 18.20
N GLN A 4 3.18 11.28 18.22
CA GLN A 4 1.80 11.40 18.69
C GLN A 4 0.75 10.66 17.83
N MET A 5 1.14 10.15 16.66
CA MET A 5 0.25 9.42 15.75
C MET A 5 0.38 7.89 15.92
N VAL A 6 1.26 7.42 16.82
CA VAL A 6 1.49 5.99 17.05
C VAL A 6 0.28 5.38 17.77
N GLY A 7 -0.23 4.27 17.24
CA GLY A 7 -1.44 3.60 17.75
C GLY A 7 -2.73 4.00 17.04
N ASP A 8 -2.69 5.04 16.19
CA ASP A 8 -3.84 5.45 15.38
C ASP A 8 -3.89 4.70 14.04
N THR A 9 -5.11 4.55 13.51
CA THR A 9 -5.33 4.10 12.13
C THR A 9 -5.66 5.29 11.26
N ILE A 10 -4.73 5.66 10.36
CA ILE A 10 -4.90 6.79 9.45
C ILE A 10 -5.27 6.28 8.06
N ALA A 11 -6.32 6.84 7.49
CA ALA A 11 -6.75 6.54 6.12
C ALA A 11 -5.98 7.41 5.12
N VAL A 12 -4.96 6.85 4.46
CA VAL A 12 -4.08 7.57 3.52
C VAL A 12 -4.60 7.43 2.10
N HIS A 13 -4.71 8.53 1.36
CA HIS A 13 -5.21 8.50 -0.02
C HIS A 13 -4.12 8.06 -1.01
N ASP A 14 -4.37 6.98 -1.76
CA ASP A 14 -3.48 6.43 -2.79
C ASP A 14 -3.76 6.98 -4.21
N GLY A 15 -4.64 7.99 -4.34
CA GLY A 15 -5.09 8.55 -5.61
C GLY A 15 -6.35 7.88 -6.20
N ARG A 16 -6.81 6.76 -5.62
CA ARG A 16 -8.11 6.15 -5.96
C ARG A 16 -9.02 5.94 -4.76
N ARG A 17 -8.45 5.54 -3.62
CA ARG A 17 -9.15 5.24 -2.38
C ARG A 17 -8.34 5.65 -1.16
N HIS A 18 -8.96 5.64 0.00
CA HIS A 18 -8.26 5.78 1.27
C HIS A 18 -7.91 4.39 1.80
N VAL A 19 -6.62 4.13 1.99
CA VAL A 19 -6.09 2.89 2.55
C VAL A 19 -5.90 3.09 4.06
N PRO A 20 -6.57 2.31 4.93
CA PRO A 20 -6.37 2.41 6.37
C PRO A 20 -5.02 1.78 6.74
N ILE A 21 -4.15 2.55 7.38
CA ILE A 21 -2.82 2.13 7.80
C ILE A 21 -2.72 2.36 9.31
N TYR A 22 -2.39 1.31 10.05
CA TYR A 22 -2.11 1.36 11.47
C TYR A 22 -0.66 1.81 11.71
N ILE A 23 -0.46 2.86 12.51
CA ILE A 23 0.86 3.46 12.71
C ILE A 23 1.59 2.81 13.88
N THR A 24 2.79 2.31 13.60
CA THR A 24 3.73 1.76 14.60
C THR A 24 4.90 2.71 14.86
N GLU A 25 5.58 2.58 16.00
CA GLU A 25 6.74 3.42 16.37
C GLU A 25 7.86 3.44 15.32
N ASN A 26 8.10 2.32 14.65
CA ASN A 26 9.11 2.20 13.59
C ASN A 26 8.82 3.09 12.36
N MET A 27 7.62 3.64 12.23
CA MET A 27 7.23 4.53 11.13
C MET A 27 7.49 6.01 11.44
N VAL A 28 7.85 6.35 12.69
CA VAL A 28 8.16 7.73 13.09
C VAL A 28 9.33 8.24 12.25
N GLY A 29 9.19 9.45 11.70
CA GLY A 29 10.17 10.02 10.76
C GLY A 29 9.91 9.74 9.28
N HIS A 30 9.13 8.71 8.94
CA HIS A 30 8.76 8.41 7.54
C HIS A 30 7.56 9.24 7.05
N ARG A 31 7.33 9.28 5.74
CA ARG A 31 6.14 9.94 5.15
C ARG A 31 5.00 8.94 4.99
N LEU A 32 3.76 9.37 5.24
CA LEU A 32 2.56 8.51 5.09
C LEU A 32 2.42 7.92 3.68
N GLY A 33 2.85 8.66 2.65
CA GLY A 33 2.78 8.21 1.26
C GLY A 33 3.73 7.05 0.92
N GLU A 34 4.76 6.78 1.73
CA GLU A 34 5.64 5.61 1.55
C GLU A 34 4.89 4.29 1.81
N PHE A 35 3.84 4.35 2.62
CA PHE A 35 3.04 3.19 3.01
C PHE A 35 1.78 3.01 2.14
N ALA A 36 1.50 3.94 1.22
CA ALA A 36 0.32 3.93 0.34
C ALA A 36 0.72 3.98 -1.15
N PRO A 37 0.91 2.82 -1.82
CA PRO A 37 1.34 2.79 -3.21
C PRO A 37 0.25 3.29 -4.17
N THR A 38 0.58 4.25 -5.03
CA THR A 38 -0.39 4.95 -5.89
C THR A 38 -0.68 4.26 -7.22
N ARG A 39 0.25 3.42 -7.73
CA ARG A 39 0.08 2.67 -8.99
C ARG A 39 0.33 1.20 -8.76
N TYR A 40 -0.68 0.37 -9.06
CA TYR A 40 -0.53 -1.09 -9.04
C TYR A 40 0.12 -1.56 -10.35
N PHE A 41 1.42 -1.83 -10.31
CA PHE A 41 2.13 -2.43 -11.43
C PHE A 41 1.79 -3.92 -11.52
N ARG A 42 1.13 -4.33 -12.60
CA ARG A 42 0.70 -5.74 -12.81
C ARG A 42 1.80 -6.65 -13.37
N GLY A 43 3.02 -6.13 -13.54
CA GLY A 43 4.05 -6.82 -14.32
C GLY A 43 3.72 -6.82 -15.81
N HIS A 44 4.75 -7.00 -16.64
CA HIS A 44 4.53 -7.44 -18.01
C HIS A 44 4.15 -8.92 -17.98
N SER A 45 2.86 -9.23 -17.85
CA SER A 45 2.40 -10.62 -17.96
C SER A 45 2.60 -11.11 -19.41
N TYR A 46 3.67 -11.86 -19.68
CA TYR A 46 3.61 -12.86 -20.73
C TYR A 46 2.62 -13.91 -20.21
N LYS A 47 1.35 -13.81 -20.64
CA LYS A 47 0.37 -14.86 -20.40
C LYS A 47 0.88 -16.11 -21.14
N GLU A 48 1.67 -16.95 -20.49
CA GLU A 48 1.65 -18.37 -20.83
C GLU A 48 0.23 -18.83 -20.52
N LYS A 49 -0.56 -18.96 -21.58
CA LYS A 49 -1.85 -19.63 -21.51
C LYS A 49 -1.54 -21.07 -21.12
N ALA A 50 -1.56 -21.39 -19.83
CA ALA A 50 -1.69 -22.76 -19.40
C ALA A 50 -3.10 -23.21 -19.84
N THR A 51 -3.17 -23.76 -21.05
CA THR A 51 -4.32 -24.52 -21.54
C THR A 51 -4.50 -25.69 -20.59
N ALA A 52 -5.43 -25.56 -19.65
CA ALA A 52 -5.98 -26.72 -18.95
C ALA A 52 -6.67 -27.57 -20.03
N ALA A 53 -6.10 -28.75 -20.26
CA ALA A 53 -6.66 -29.76 -21.14
C ALA A 53 -8.04 -30.20 -20.62
N ARG A 54 -8.93 -30.52 -21.58
CA ARG A 54 -10.26 -31.07 -21.37
C ARG A 54 -10.26 -32.32 -20.51
#